data_AF-D3ARP7-F1
#
_entry.id   AF-D3ARP7-F1
#
_cell.length_a   1.000
_cell.length_b   1.000
_cell.length_c   1.000
_cell.angle_alpha   90.00
_cell.angle_beta   90.00
_cell.angle_gamma   90.00
#
_symmetry.space_group_name_H-M   'P 1'
#
loop_
_entity.id
_entity.type
_entity.pdbx_description
1 polymer ?
#
loop_
_entity_poly.entity_id
_entity_poly.type
_entity_poly.pdbx_seq_one_letter_code
_entity_poly.pdbx_strand_id
1 'polypeptide(L)'
;MNTEKKEIIVPGQLTGPALLTGYLIKEVSVAPDRKRPAVIVCAGGGYWQRSDRESEPLALQFMAMGCHAFILDYSVAPNHFPTSVRELGEAVAYIREHAAEWKVDPEKIIACGSSAAGHLVCSLGVFWNRELVYDAIGRTPEQIRPDGMILCYPVITGGEYAHENSFKRLLGDDVTQEQRDAVSL
;
A
#
# COMPACT_ATOMS: atom_id res chain seq x y z
N MET A 1 -15.25 14.96 8.33
CA MET A 1 -14.04 14.21 7.97
C MET A 1 -12.88 15.19 7.97
N ASN A 2 -11.72 14.77 8.47
CA ASN A 2 -10.47 15.51 8.28
C ASN A 2 -9.69 14.81 7.15
N THR A 3 -8.94 15.59 6.38
CA THR A 3 -8.11 15.06 5.31
C THR A 3 -6.65 15.32 5.66
N GLU A 4 -5.84 14.27 5.63
CA GLU A 4 -4.39 14.34 5.83
C GLU A 4 -3.67 14.02 4.53
N LYS A 5 -2.54 14.66 4.27
CA LYS A 5 -1.70 14.38 3.10
C LYS A 5 -0.26 14.24 3.52
N LYS A 6 0.38 13.17 3.05
CA LYS A 6 1.80 12.91 3.30
C LYS A 6 2.48 12.48 2.01
N GLU A 7 3.49 13.24 1.61
CA GLU A 7 4.44 12.79 0.59
C GLU A 7 5.35 11.72 1.18
N ILE A 8 5.50 10.61 0.46
CA ILE A 8 6.34 9.47 0.80
C ILE A 8 7.50 9.41 -0.18
N ILE A 9 8.71 9.55 0.37
CA ILE A 9 9.96 9.49 -0.38
C ILE A 9 10.74 8.28 0.10
N VAL A 10 11.09 7.39 -0.83
CA VAL A 10 11.83 6.14 -0.53
C VAL A 10 12.93 5.91 -1.57
N PRO A 11 13.96 5.11 -1.26
CA PRO A 11 14.99 4.81 -2.26
C PRO A 11 14.44 4.04 -3.46
N GLY A 12 14.91 4.42 -4.65
CA GLY A 12 14.53 3.81 -5.92
C GLY A 12 13.46 4.56 -6.71
N GLN A 13 12.97 5.69 -6.21
CA GLN A 13 12.07 6.57 -6.96
C GLN A 13 12.81 7.26 -8.11
N LEU A 14 12.33 7.03 -9.33
CA LEU A 14 12.71 7.73 -10.56
C LEU A 14 11.75 8.89 -10.86
N THR A 15 10.55 8.87 -10.26
CA THR A 15 9.56 9.95 -10.35
C THR A 15 9.52 10.74 -9.05
N GLY A 16 8.63 11.73 -8.97
CA GLY A 16 8.32 12.42 -7.71
C GLY A 16 7.74 11.49 -6.63
N PRO A 17 7.48 12.05 -5.43
CA PRO A 17 7.02 11.28 -4.28
C PRO A 17 5.67 10.60 -4.53
N ALA A 18 5.46 9.46 -3.88
CA ALA A 18 4.13 8.91 -3.70
C ALA A 18 3.33 9.78 -2.72
N LEU A 19 2.00 9.77 -2.84
CA LEU A 19 1.12 10.55 -1.99
C LEU A 19 0.19 9.62 -1.19
N LEU A 20 0.24 9.76 0.14
CA LEU A 20 -0.74 9.17 1.04
C LEU A 20 -1.80 10.22 1.38
N THR A 21 -3.05 9.98 0.98
CA THR A 21 -4.20 10.82 1.33
C THR A 21 -5.08 10.09 2.35
N GLY A 22 -5.16 10.62 3.58
CA GLY A 22 -5.97 10.07 4.66
C GLY A 22 -7.34 10.75 4.75
N TYR A 23 -8.36 9.95 4.99
CA TYR A 23 -9.74 10.34 5.27
C TYR A 23 -10.10 9.87 6.67
N LEU A 24 -10.05 10.81 7.62
CA LEU A 24 -10.21 10.52 9.04
C LEU A 24 -11.64 10.80 9.49
N ILE A 25 -12.25 9.79 10.11
CA ILE A 25 -13.56 9.92 10.75
C ILE A 25 -13.40 10.77 12.01
N LYS A 26 -14.18 11.85 12.09
CA LYS A 26 -14.19 12.73 13.28
C LYS A 26 -14.67 11.96 14.50
N GLU A 27 -14.16 12.36 15.65
CA GLU A 27 -14.65 11.89 16.95
C GLU A 27 -16.16 12.14 17.06
N VAL A 28 -16.83 11.19 17.72
CA VAL A 28 -18.26 11.30 18.02
C VAL A 28 -18.41 11.41 19.53
N SER A 29 -19.26 12.32 19.99
CA SER A 29 -19.42 12.65 21.42
C SER A 29 -19.77 11.44 22.30
N VAL A 30 -20.46 10.44 21.74
CA VAL A 30 -20.85 9.21 22.45
C VAL A 30 -19.71 8.21 22.62
N ALA A 31 -18.58 8.40 21.93
CA ALA A 31 -17.41 7.52 22.01
C ALA A 31 -16.12 8.27 21.61
N PRO A 32 -15.69 9.27 22.41
CA PRO A 32 -14.58 10.16 22.07
C PRO A 32 -13.23 9.44 21.96
N ASP A 33 -13.05 8.33 22.68
CA ASP A 33 -11.81 7.54 22.67
C ASP A 33 -11.86 6.30 21.78
N ARG A 34 -12.89 6.17 20.93
CA ARG A 34 -13.02 5.02 20.04
C ARG A 34 -11.89 5.01 19.02
N LYS A 35 -10.97 4.05 19.18
CA LYS A 35 -10.01 3.69 18.14
C LYS A 35 -10.70 2.95 17.00
N ARG A 36 -10.26 3.19 15.77
CA ARG A 36 -10.84 2.62 14.54
C ARG A 36 -9.77 1.89 13.73
N PRO A 37 -10.13 0.80 13.03
CA PRO A 37 -9.25 0.23 12.02
C PRO A 37 -8.90 1.27 10.95
N ALA A 38 -7.75 1.12 10.32
CA ALA A 38 -7.34 1.87 9.15
C ALA A 38 -7.27 0.94 7.93
N VAL A 39 -7.72 1.40 6.77
CA VAL A 39 -7.58 0.68 5.50
C VAL A 39 -6.81 1.54 4.50
N ILE A 40 -5.66 1.06 4.03
CA ILE A 40 -4.88 1.69 2.96
C ILE A 40 -5.31 1.07 1.63
N VAL A 41 -5.94 1.85 0.78
CA VAL A 41 -6.39 1.48 -0.56
C VAL A 41 -5.32 1.79 -1.58
N CYS A 42 -4.91 0.77 -2.32
CA CYS A 42 -4.01 0.87 -3.46
C CYS A 42 -4.77 0.46 -4.72
N ALA A 43 -4.96 1.39 -5.65
CA ALA A 43 -5.68 1.14 -6.90
C ALA A 43 -4.86 0.27 -7.86
N GLY A 44 -5.51 -0.57 -8.66
CA GLY A 44 -4.87 -1.27 -9.77
C GLY A 44 -4.51 -0.32 -10.91
N GLY A 45 -4.22 -0.88 -12.08
CA GLY A 45 -3.70 -0.11 -13.23
C GLY A 45 -2.37 -0.61 -13.78
N GLY A 46 -2.05 -1.89 -13.53
CA GLY A 46 -0.99 -2.59 -14.24
C GLY A 46 0.43 -2.12 -13.96
N TYR A 47 0.67 -1.40 -12.85
CA TYR A 47 1.94 -0.70 -12.58
C TYR A 47 2.33 0.34 -13.65
N TRP A 48 1.40 0.85 -14.46
CA TRP A 48 1.65 1.96 -15.39
C TRP A 48 0.72 3.15 -15.17
N GLN A 49 -0.37 2.94 -14.44
CA GLN A 49 -1.28 3.97 -13.96
C GLN A 49 -1.95 3.50 -12.66
N ARG A 50 -2.78 4.36 -12.07
CA ARG A 50 -3.67 4.04 -10.95
C ARG A 50 -5.11 4.27 -11.41
N SER A 51 -6.01 3.32 -11.17
CA SER A 51 -7.41 3.46 -11.58
C SER A 51 -8.23 4.24 -10.55
N ASP A 52 -8.79 5.39 -10.94
CA ASP A 52 -9.67 6.19 -10.08
C ASP A 52 -10.90 5.40 -9.59
N ARG A 53 -11.34 4.41 -10.38
CA ARG A 53 -12.47 3.53 -10.05
C ARG A 53 -12.21 2.66 -8.82
N GLU A 54 -10.94 2.43 -8.48
CA GLU A 54 -10.47 1.53 -7.42
C GLU A 54 -9.81 2.31 -6.28
N SER A 55 -9.97 3.64 -6.27
CA SER A 55 -9.32 4.54 -5.31
C SER A 55 -10.36 5.11 -4.32
N GLU A 56 -10.73 6.38 -4.46
CA GLU A 56 -11.67 7.07 -3.55
C GLU A 56 -13.02 6.37 -3.35
N PRO A 57 -13.66 5.77 -4.38
CA PRO A 57 -14.90 5.02 -4.17
C PRO A 57 -14.76 3.91 -3.13
N LEU A 58 -13.65 3.15 -3.13
CA LEU A 58 -13.40 2.12 -2.13
C LEU A 58 -13.08 2.71 -0.75
N ALA A 59 -12.28 3.78 -0.71
CA ALA A 59 -11.96 4.46 0.54
C ALA A 59 -13.23 4.95 1.27
N LEU A 60 -14.18 5.53 0.53
CA LEU A 60 -15.47 5.99 1.07
C LEU A 60 -16.32 4.81 1.59
N GLN A 61 -16.29 3.65 0.95
CA GLN A 61 -16.99 2.45 1.45
C GLN A 61 -16.41 1.98 2.79
N PHE A 62 -15.09 1.92 2.94
CA PHE A 62 -14.47 1.55 4.21
C PHE A 62 -14.76 2.57 5.33
N MET A 63 -14.83 3.86 4.99
CA MET A 63 -15.29 4.88 5.92
C MET A 63 -16.74 4.67 6.36
N ALA A 64 -17.64 4.32 5.44
CA ALA A 64 -19.02 3.99 5.78
C ALA A 64 -19.12 2.77 6.72
N MET A 65 -18.15 1.85 6.64
CA MET A 65 -18.01 0.72 7.58
C MET A 65 -17.35 1.10 8.91
N GLY A 66 -16.98 2.37 9.10
CA GLY A 66 -16.44 2.90 10.35
C GLY A 66 -14.92 2.80 10.50
N CYS A 67 -14.19 2.53 9.42
CA CYS A 67 -12.72 2.55 9.37
C CYS A 67 -12.22 3.93 8.95
N HIS A 68 -11.04 4.33 9.42
CA HIS A 68 -10.28 5.36 8.72
C HIS A 68 -9.84 4.79 7.37
N ALA A 69 -9.86 5.61 6.32
CA ALA A 69 -9.44 5.17 4.99
C ALA A 69 -8.28 6.03 4.51
N PHE A 70 -7.32 5.39 3.87
CA PHE A 70 -6.16 6.05 3.29
C PHE A 70 -6.06 5.60 1.84
N ILE A 71 -5.68 6.49 0.94
CA ILE A 71 -5.37 6.17 -0.45
C ILE A 71 -3.88 6.36 -0.61
N LEU A 72 -3.19 5.33 -1.11
CA LEU A 72 -1.80 5.44 -1.51
C LEU A 72 -1.70 5.55 -3.02
N ASP A 73 -1.35 6.74 -3.51
CA ASP A 73 -0.97 6.98 -4.89
C ASP A 73 0.50 6.56 -5.08
N TYR A 74 0.73 5.25 -5.06
CA TYR A 74 2.06 4.64 -5.17
C TYR A 74 2.72 4.90 -6.53
N SER A 75 4.03 4.75 -6.55
CA SER A 75 4.87 4.85 -7.72
C SER A 75 4.61 3.69 -8.68
N VAL A 76 4.37 4.04 -9.94
CA VAL A 76 4.24 3.12 -11.08
C VAL A 76 5.43 3.30 -12.01
N ALA A 77 5.53 2.50 -13.08
CA ALA A 77 6.55 2.66 -14.11
C ALA A 77 6.71 4.13 -14.52
N PRO A 78 7.94 4.66 -14.64
CA PRO A 78 9.21 3.93 -14.73
C PRO A 78 9.81 3.49 -13.38
N ASN A 79 9.16 3.73 -12.24
CA ASN A 79 9.62 3.12 -10.99
C ASN A 79 9.41 1.61 -11.02
N HIS A 80 10.41 0.88 -10.52
CA HIS A 80 10.38 -0.57 -10.48
C HIS A 80 10.39 -1.10 -9.05
N PHE A 81 10.10 -2.38 -8.88
CA PHE A 81 10.29 -3.07 -7.61
C PHE A 81 11.73 -2.85 -7.10
N PRO A 82 11.95 -2.57 -5.79
CA PRO A 82 10.98 -2.60 -4.69
C PRO A 82 10.40 -1.22 -4.29
N THR A 83 10.40 -0.22 -5.17
CA THR A 83 10.01 1.16 -4.81
C THR A 83 8.59 1.25 -4.21
N SER A 84 7.58 0.74 -4.90
CA SER A 84 6.18 0.85 -4.42
C SER A 84 5.90 0.04 -3.15
N VAL A 85 6.57 -1.11 -2.96
CA VAL A 85 6.40 -1.91 -1.72
C VAL A 85 7.02 -1.19 -0.51
N ARG A 86 8.12 -0.46 -0.71
CA ARG A 86 8.69 0.43 0.31
C ARG A 86 7.75 1.58 0.65
N GLU A 87 7.09 2.18 -0.35
CA GLU A 87 6.11 3.25 -0.12
C GLU A 87 4.92 2.76 0.70
N LEU A 88 4.39 1.57 0.40
CA LEU A 88 3.32 0.98 1.18
C LEU A 88 3.77 0.64 2.61
N GLY A 89 4.99 0.13 2.78
CA GLY A 89 5.59 -0.09 4.10
C GLY A 89 5.72 1.20 4.91
N GLU A 90 6.19 2.28 4.29
CA GLU A 90 6.28 3.60 4.93
C GLU A 90 4.90 4.17 5.26
N ALA A 91 3.88 3.95 4.42
CA ALA A 91 2.51 4.34 4.71
C ALA A 91 1.96 3.63 5.96
N VAL A 92 2.21 2.30 6.09
CA VAL A 92 1.83 1.54 7.29
C VAL A 92 2.54 2.10 8.53
N ALA A 93 3.86 2.30 8.45
CA ALA A 93 4.65 2.85 9.56
C ALA A 93 4.14 4.24 9.97
N TYR A 94 3.93 5.13 9.00
CA TYR A 94 3.45 6.50 9.24
C TYR A 94 2.08 6.52 9.94
N ILE A 95 1.15 5.67 9.49
CA ILE A 95 -0.17 5.54 10.14
C ILE A 95 -0.03 4.99 11.56
N ARG A 96 0.85 4.00 11.77
CA ARG A 96 1.10 3.40 13.08
C ARG A 96 1.68 4.43 14.07
N GLU A 97 2.58 5.29 13.60
CA GLU A 97 3.18 6.37 14.40
C GLU A 97 2.17 7.44 14.83
N HIS A 98 1.23 7.79 13.95
CA HIS A 98 0.21 8.80 14.22
C HIS A 98 -1.08 8.21 14.82
N ALA A 99 -1.08 6.90 15.13
CA ALA A 99 -2.30 6.20 15.53
C ALA A 99 -2.97 6.78 16.77
N ALA A 100 -2.18 7.29 17.72
CA ALA A 100 -2.70 7.95 18.92
C ALA A 100 -3.45 9.24 18.59
N GLU A 101 -2.87 10.07 17.71
CA GLU A 101 -3.44 11.35 17.27
C GLU A 101 -4.72 11.14 16.46
N TRP A 102 -4.70 10.19 15.53
CA TRP A 102 -5.82 9.96 14.63
C TRP A 102 -6.87 8.99 15.18
N LYS A 103 -6.70 8.50 16.41
CA LYS A 103 -7.52 7.43 17.00
C LYS A 103 -7.61 6.21 16.07
N VAL A 104 -6.49 5.84 15.46
CA VAL A 104 -6.35 4.55 14.76
C VAL A 104 -6.04 3.47 15.80
N ASP A 105 -6.59 2.28 15.61
CA ASP A 105 -6.16 1.08 16.33
C ASP A 105 -4.86 0.58 15.68
N PRO A 106 -3.69 0.71 16.33
CA PRO A 106 -2.41 0.39 15.70
C PRO A 106 -2.28 -1.09 15.34
N GLU A 107 -3.07 -1.99 15.93
CA GLU A 107 -3.09 -3.42 15.63
C GLU A 107 -4.10 -3.79 14.53
N LYS A 108 -4.68 -2.78 13.85
CA LYS A 108 -5.69 -2.97 12.79
C LYS A 108 -5.45 -2.04 11.60
N ILE A 109 -4.22 -2.02 11.10
CA ILE A 109 -3.84 -1.32 9.86
C ILE A 109 -3.85 -2.34 8.71
N ILE A 110 -4.86 -2.25 7.86
CA ILE A 110 -5.14 -3.21 6.78
C ILE A 110 -4.75 -2.59 5.45
N ALA A 111 -4.10 -3.36 4.57
CA ALA A 111 -3.83 -2.95 3.20
C ALA A 111 -4.83 -3.62 2.22
N CYS A 112 -5.37 -2.85 1.28
CA CYS A 112 -6.34 -3.29 0.29
C CYS A 112 -5.84 -2.96 -1.11
N GLY A 113 -5.76 -3.96 -1.99
CA GLY A 113 -5.18 -3.80 -3.32
C GLY A 113 -5.98 -4.51 -4.40
N SER A 114 -6.15 -3.83 -5.54
CA SER A 114 -6.86 -4.36 -6.72
C SER A 114 -5.89 -4.70 -7.85
N SER A 115 -6.07 -5.86 -8.50
CA SER A 115 -5.27 -6.27 -9.68
C SER A 115 -3.76 -6.14 -9.42
N ALA A 116 -3.05 -5.27 -10.15
CA ALA A 116 -1.63 -5.00 -9.93
C ALA A 116 -1.30 -4.48 -8.52
N ALA A 117 -2.17 -3.69 -7.90
CA ALA A 117 -1.98 -3.30 -6.50
C ALA A 117 -2.32 -4.44 -5.53
N GLY A 118 -3.11 -5.43 -5.95
CA GLY A 118 -3.25 -6.69 -5.21
C GLY A 118 -1.90 -7.40 -5.06
N HIS A 119 -1.08 -7.39 -6.12
CA HIS A 119 0.31 -7.85 -6.03
C HIS A 119 1.13 -7.01 -5.05
N LEU A 120 1.02 -5.67 -5.10
CA LEU A 120 1.74 -4.77 -4.19
C LEU A 120 1.41 -5.06 -2.72
N VAL A 121 0.13 -5.17 -2.39
CA VAL A 121 -0.34 -5.47 -1.03
C VAL A 121 0.15 -6.84 -0.58
N CYS A 122 0.01 -7.86 -1.44
CA CYS A 122 0.48 -9.21 -1.15
C CYS A 122 2.01 -9.24 -0.97
N SER A 123 2.75 -8.48 -1.79
CA SER A 123 4.21 -8.34 -1.69
C SER A 123 4.62 -7.79 -0.33
N LEU A 124 3.96 -6.74 0.17
CA LEU A 124 4.25 -6.25 1.52
C LEU A 124 3.94 -7.31 2.58
N GLY A 125 2.80 -8.01 2.47
CA GLY A 125 2.44 -9.08 3.40
C GLY A 125 3.43 -10.24 3.46
N VAL A 126 4.18 -10.50 2.39
CA VAL A 126 5.21 -11.55 2.33
C VAL A 126 6.61 -11.00 2.63
N PHE A 127 6.90 -9.75 2.28
CA PHE A 127 8.24 -9.17 2.30
C PHE A 127 8.49 -8.16 3.43
N TRP A 128 7.52 -7.88 4.31
CA TRP A 128 7.65 -6.91 5.40
C TRP A 128 8.86 -7.17 6.33
N ASN A 129 9.31 -8.41 6.44
CA ASN A 129 10.47 -8.82 7.24
C ASN A 129 11.75 -9.00 6.42
N ARG A 130 11.80 -8.52 5.17
CA ARG A 130 13.00 -8.52 4.34
C ARG A 130 13.68 -7.15 4.36
N GLU A 131 14.99 -7.14 4.55
CA GLU A 131 15.82 -5.91 4.60
C GLU A 131 15.62 -5.01 3.38
N LEU A 132 15.41 -5.61 2.20
CA LEU A 132 15.14 -4.89 0.96
C LEU A 132 13.93 -3.93 1.06
N VAL A 133 13.01 -4.19 1.99
CA VAL A 133 11.84 -3.34 2.25
C VAL A 133 12.09 -2.45 3.47
N TYR A 134 12.25 -3.00 4.68
CA TYR A 134 12.24 -2.19 5.92
C TYR A 134 13.52 -1.37 6.13
N ASP A 135 14.68 -1.96 5.89
CA ASP A 135 15.98 -1.33 6.20
C ASP A 135 16.24 -0.16 5.25
N ALA A 136 15.88 -0.34 3.97
CA ALA A 136 15.99 0.68 2.95
C ALA A 136 15.20 1.97 3.26
N ILE A 137 14.17 1.92 4.09
CA ILE A 137 13.40 3.09 4.51
C ILE A 137 13.64 3.48 5.98
N GLY A 138 14.66 2.89 6.64
CA GLY A 138 15.02 3.20 8.02
C GLY A 138 13.94 2.80 9.04
N ARG A 139 13.18 1.74 8.75
CA ARG A 139 12.12 1.21 9.62
C ARG A 139 12.49 -0.16 10.17
N THR A 140 11.71 -0.65 11.13
CA THR A 140 11.75 -2.04 11.60
C THR A 140 10.68 -2.88 10.88
N PRO A 141 10.83 -4.21 10.81
CA PRO A 141 9.81 -5.10 10.28
C PRO A 141 8.42 -4.85 10.90
N GLU A 142 8.35 -4.74 12.23
CA GLU A 142 7.09 -4.58 12.96
C GLU A 142 6.37 -3.26 12.65
N GLN A 143 7.13 -2.19 12.37
CA GLN A 143 6.56 -0.90 12.01
C GLN A 143 5.84 -0.95 10.67
N ILE A 144 6.34 -1.73 9.71
CA ILE A 144 5.84 -1.75 8.33
C ILE A 144 4.88 -2.91 8.05
N ARG A 145 4.71 -3.82 9.01
CA ARG A 145 3.84 -4.99 8.87
C ARG A 145 2.36 -4.57 8.81
N PRO A 146 1.62 -4.92 7.74
CA PRO A 146 0.17 -4.78 7.75
C PRO A 146 -0.46 -5.82 8.68
N ASP A 147 -1.50 -5.45 9.41
CA ASP A 147 -2.22 -6.34 10.33
C ASP A 147 -3.29 -7.18 9.60
N GLY A 148 -3.53 -6.89 8.33
CA GLY A 148 -4.40 -7.66 7.44
C GLY A 148 -4.27 -7.22 5.99
N MET A 149 -4.74 -8.08 5.08
CA MET A 149 -4.76 -7.82 3.63
C MET A 149 -6.13 -8.10 3.04
N ILE A 150 -6.56 -7.24 2.12
CA ILE A 150 -7.72 -7.44 1.26
C ILE A 150 -7.22 -7.44 -0.19
N LEU A 151 -7.36 -8.58 -0.86
CA LEU A 151 -6.86 -8.77 -2.22
C LEU A 151 -8.02 -8.90 -3.20
N CYS A 152 -8.21 -7.87 -4.02
CA CYS A 152 -9.27 -7.82 -5.03
C CYS A 152 -8.69 -8.27 -6.37
N TYR A 153 -9.08 -9.47 -6.83
CA TYR A 153 -8.65 -10.06 -8.12
C TYR A 153 -7.15 -9.83 -8.41
N PRO A 154 -6.25 -10.20 -7.47
CA PRO A 154 -4.86 -9.78 -7.50
C PRO A 154 -4.08 -10.41 -8.65
N VAL A 155 -3.14 -9.65 -9.21
CA VAL A 155 -1.98 -10.25 -9.87
C VAL A 155 -1.13 -10.91 -8.79
N ILE A 156 -0.69 -12.15 -9.00
CA ILE A 156 0.04 -12.95 -7.98
C ILE A 156 1.26 -13.61 -8.59
N THR A 157 1.07 -14.49 -9.57
CA THR A 157 2.17 -15.28 -10.14
C THR A 157 2.89 -14.56 -11.28
N GLY A 158 4.21 -14.67 -11.29
CA GLY A 158 5.09 -14.30 -12.40
C GLY A 158 5.29 -15.43 -13.42
N GLY A 159 4.60 -16.57 -13.30
CA GLY A 159 4.75 -17.73 -14.19
C GLY A 159 3.78 -17.75 -15.39
N GLU A 160 3.35 -18.95 -15.79
CA GLU A 160 2.48 -19.20 -16.95
C GLU A 160 1.19 -18.37 -16.98
N TYR A 161 0.62 -18.08 -15.80
CA TYR A 161 -0.64 -17.32 -15.67
C TYR A 161 -0.44 -15.85 -15.31
N ALA A 162 0.77 -15.34 -15.50
CA ALA A 162 1.08 -13.96 -15.18
C ALA A 162 0.34 -12.98 -16.09
N HIS A 163 -0.05 -11.86 -15.49
CA HIS A 163 -0.37 -10.68 -16.27
C HIS A 163 0.94 -10.03 -16.74
N GLU A 164 1.45 -10.49 -17.89
CA GLU A 164 2.77 -10.14 -18.46
C GLU A 164 3.11 -8.65 -18.40
N ASN A 165 2.17 -7.80 -18.83
CA ASN A 165 2.40 -6.35 -18.84
C ASN A 165 2.61 -5.78 -17.43
N SER A 166 1.98 -6.34 -16.40
CA SER A 166 2.21 -5.88 -15.03
C SER A 166 3.61 -6.19 -14.56
N PHE A 167 4.15 -7.38 -14.84
CA PHE A 167 5.51 -7.74 -14.46
C PHE A 167 6.56 -6.95 -15.23
N LYS A 168 6.35 -6.71 -16.53
CA LYS A 168 7.23 -5.82 -17.32
C LYS A 168 7.26 -4.40 -16.77
N ARG A 169 6.10 -3.86 -16.36
CA ARG A 169 6.05 -2.52 -15.75
C ARG A 169 6.63 -2.50 -14.34
N LEU A 170 6.46 -3.57 -13.58
CA LEU A 170 7.02 -3.73 -12.25
C LEU A 170 8.55 -3.86 -12.25
N LEU A 171 9.14 -4.57 -13.22
CA LEU A 171 10.55 -4.97 -13.18
C LEU A 171 11.42 -4.35 -14.28
N GLY A 172 10.82 -3.78 -15.32
CA GLY A 172 11.50 -3.31 -16.52
C GLY A 172 11.50 -4.34 -17.66
N ASP A 173 11.98 -3.92 -18.83
CA ASP A 173 11.95 -4.74 -20.05
C ASP A 173 13.06 -5.82 -20.08
N ASP A 174 14.19 -5.60 -19.40
CA ASP A 174 15.38 -6.48 -19.40
C ASP A 174 15.47 -7.38 -18.15
N VAL A 175 14.33 -7.87 -17.65
CA VAL A 175 14.26 -8.66 -16.42
C VAL A 175 14.62 -10.14 -16.63
N THR A 176 15.39 -10.73 -15.71
CA THR A 176 15.68 -12.18 -15.72
C THR A 176 14.52 -13.00 -15.14
N GLN A 177 14.44 -14.29 -15.47
CA GLN A 177 13.44 -15.18 -14.87
C GLN A 177 13.60 -15.27 -13.35
N GLU A 178 14.84 -15.25 -12.84
CA GLU A 178 15.11 -15.26 -11.40
C GLU A 178 14.54 -14.01 -10.69
N GLN A 179 14.73 -12.83 -11.28
CA GLN A 179 14.16 -11.58 -10.74
C GLN A 179 12.63 -11.60 -10.78
N ARG A 180 12.05 -12.23 -11.81
CA ARG A 180 10.61 -12.41 -11.94
C ARG A 180 10.06 -13.37 -10.89
N ASP A 181 10.73 -14.49 -10.67
CA ASP A 181 10.35 -15.49 -9.67
C ASP A 181 10.47 -14.93 -8.26
N ALA A 182 11.47 -14.06 -8.01
CA ALA A 182 11.68 -13.41 -6.71
C ALA A 182 10.53 -12.51 -6.26
N VAL A 183 9.70 -12.04 -7.19
CA VAL A 183 8.51 -11.23 -6.90
C VAL A 183 7.20 -11.96 -7.22
N SER A 184 7.26 -13.21 -7.68
CA SER A 184 6.08 -14.09 -7.75
C SER A 184 5.67 -14.52 -6.34
N LEU A 185 4.37 -14.52 -6.05
CA LEU A 185 3.82 -14.81 -4.72
C LEU A 185 3.03 -16.11 -4.68
#